data_AF-A0A931DJ60-F1
#
_entry.id   AF-A0A931DJ60-F1
#
_cell.length_a   1.000
_cell.length_b   1.000
_cell.length_c   1.000
_cell.angle_alpha   90.00
_cell.angle_beta   90.00
_cell.angle_gamma   90.00
#
_symmetry.space_group_name_H-M   'P 1'
#
loop_
_entity.id
_entity.type
_entity.pdbx_description
1 polymer ?
#
loop_
_entity_poly.entity_id
_entity_poly.type
_entity_poly.pdbx_seq_one_letter_code
_entity_poly.pdbx_strand_id
1 'polypeptide(L)'
;MVTKSEQRRKQQDAPGALETVRAFVNTRDLELGTDEVSDAGRLRDWLRARDLLDGTTAVSDGEWRRAVEVREALRALARHNTGQAADPDASETLDRLSRDAGVRLRYAPDGTSALAPRPGGGVLEALGRILAIVGTSTLDGTWRRFKVCPAEDCLWAFYDHSRNRSGTWCQMSECGNRAKARTYRRRHTS
;
A
#
# COMPACT_ATOMS: atom_id res chain seq x y z
N MET A 1 1.59 -20.51 17.40
CA MET A 1 2.92 -19.93 17.70
C MET A 1 3.28 -19.03 16.53
N VAL A 2 3.31 -17.72 16.73
CA VAL A 2 3.72 -16.77 15.69
C VAL A 2 5.23 -16.90 15.51
N THR A 3 5.68 -17.14 14.30
CA THR A 3 7.09 -17.29 13.93
C THR A 3 7.87 -16.00 14.18
N LYS A 4 9.19 -16.10 14.43
CA LYS A 4 10.08 -14.95 14.65
C LYS A 4 10.08 -13.95 13.46
N SER A 5 9.81 -14.44 12.26
CA SER A 5 9.64 -13.66 11.02
C SER A 5 8.35 -12.83 11.03
N GLU A 6 7.23 -13.38 11.52
CA GLU A 6 5.96 -12.67 11.71
C GLU A 6 6.04 -11.59 12.81
N GLN A 7 6.76 -11.84 13.92
CA GLN A 7 6.97 -10.82 14.97
C GLN A 7 7.82 -9.63 14.51
N ARG A 8 8.77 -9.84 13.59
CA ARG A 8 9.59 -8.75 13.01
C ARG A 8 8.84 -7.93 11.96
N ARG A 9 7.84 -8.51 11.30
CA ARG A 9 6.94 -7.80 10.38
C ARG A 9 6.09 -6.74 11.08
N LYS A 10 5.81 -6.89 12.39
CA LYS A 10 5.15 -5.87 13.23
C LYS A 10 5.95 -4.59 13.47
N GLN A 11 7.27 -4.58 13.25
CA GLN A 11 8.08 -3.34 13.38
C GLN A 11 8.08 -2.49 12.09
N GLN A 12 7.30 -2.89 11.08
CA GLN A 12 7.22 -2.25 9.77
C GLN A 12 5.92 -1.46 9.58
N ASP A 13 5.08 -1.40 10.62
CA ASP A 13 3.78 -0.76 10.60
C ASP A 13 3.95 0.74 10.33
N ALA A 14 3.07 1.28 9.48
CA ALA A 14 3.03 2.70 9.19
C ALA A 14 2.26 3.45 10.28
N PRO A 15 2.57 4.74 10.53
CA PRO A 15 1.89 5.50 11.55
C PRO A 15 0.46 5.86 11.15
N GLY A 16 -0.46 5.84 12.12
CA GLY A 16 -1.83 6.34 11.96
C GLY A 16 -2.58 5.72 10.78
N ALA A 17 -3.27 6.57 10.02
CA ALA A 17 -4.08 6.12 8.88
C ALA A 17 -3.24 5.48 7.75
N LEU A 18 -1.93 5.78 7.66
CA LEU A 18 -1.06 5.23 6.63
C LEU A 18 -0.91 3.70 6.75
N GLU A 19 -1.17 3.12 7.92
CA GLU A 19 -1.23 1.66 8.10
C GLU A 19 -2.30 1.02 7.22
N THR A 20 -3.43 1.69 6.99
CA THR A 20 -4.48 1.19 6.10
C THR A 20 -3.96 1.01 4.67
N VAL A 21 -3.12 1.93 4.18
CA VAL A 21 -2.49 1.83 2.86
C VAL A 21 -1.50 0.67 2.84
N ARG A 22 -0.67 0.53 3.89
CA ARG A 22 0.32 -0.56 3.98
C ARG A 22 -0.36 -1.92 3.99
N ALA A 23 -1.38 -2.07 4.84
CA ALA A 23 -2.16 -3.29 4.95
C ALA A 23 -2.87 -3.61 3.64
N PHE A 24 -3.41 -2.62 2.94
CA PHE A 24 -4.06 -2.83 1.63
C PHE A 24 -3.06 -3.37 0.60
N VAL A 25 -1.90 -2.72 0.46
CA VAL A 25 -0.82 -3.18 -0.43
C VAL A 25 -0.40 -4.61 -0.05
N ASN A 26 -0.22 -4.90 1.23
CA ASN A 26 0.23 -6.21 1.71
C ASN A 26 -0.87 -7.28 1.80
N THR A 27 -2.10 -7.02 1.35
CA THR A 27 -3.09 -8.10 1.15
C THR A 27 -2.55 -9.16 0.19
N ARG A 28 -1.73 -8.76 -0.78
CA ARG A 28 -0.95 -9.67 -1.63
C ARG A 28 0.47 -9.81 -1.08
N ASP A 29 0.79 -11.04 -0.68
CA ASP A 29 2.14 -11.47 -0.31
C ASP A 29 2.70 -12.31 -1.47
N LEU A 30 3.70 -11.77 -2.18
CA LEU A 30 4.31 -12.45 -3.32
C LEU A 30 5.26 -13.57 -2.90
N GLU A 31 5.87 -13.45 -1.72
CA GLU A 31 6.82 -14.43 -1.21
C GLU A 31 6.09 -15.70 -0.76
N LEU A 32 4.90 -15.54 -0.16
CA LEU A 32 4.03 -16.65 0.23
C LEU A 32 3.00 -17.06 -0.84
N GLY A 33 2.85 -16.26 -1.91
CA GLY A 33 1.86 -16.50 -2.96
C GLY A 33 0.40 -16.31 -2.52
N THR A 34 0.15 -15.72 -1.35
CA THR A 34 -1.19 -15.55 -0.77
C THR A 34 -1.83 -14.22 -1.16
N ASP A 35 -3.17 -14.17 -1.22
CA ASP A 35 -3.93 -12.94 -1.39
C ASP A 35 -5.14 -12.93 -0.44
N GLU A 36 -5.13 -12.01 0.52
CA GLU A 36 -6.22 -11.82 1.49
C GLU A 36 -7.50 -11.27 0.83
N VAL A 37 -7.39 -10.65 -0.35
CA VAL A 37 -8.51 -10.10 -1.14
C VAL A 37 -8.59 -10.78 -2.51
N SER A 38 -8.46 -12.11 -2.53
CA SER A 38 -8.43 -12.93 -3.76
C SER A 38 -9.72 -12.92 -4.58
N ASP A 39 -10.82 -12.39 -4.04
CA ASP A 39 -12.12 -12.29 -4.69
C ASP A 39 -12.95 -11.14 -4.09
N ALA A 40 -14.11 -10.87 -4.69
CA ALA A 40 -15.00 -9.79 -4.28
C ALA A 40 -15.54 -9.95 -2.83
N GLY A 41 -15.79 -11.19 -2.39
CA GLY A 41 -16.27 -11.47 -1.03
C GLY A 41 -15.20 -11.16 0.01
N ARG A 42 -13.96 -11.59 -0.25
CA ARG A 42 -12.82 -11.28 0.62
C ARG A 42 -12.47 -9.81 0.64
N LEU A 43 -12.54 -9.11 -0.49
CA LEU A 43 -12.38 -7.66 -0.53
C LEU A 43 -13.42 -6.96 0.35
N ARG A 44 -14.70 -7.34 0.23
CA ARG A 44 -15.78 -6.81 1.06
C ARG A 44 -15.46 -6.99 2.55
N ASP A 45 -15.08 -8.20 2.94
CA ASP A 45 -14.81 -8.53 4.34
C ASP A 45 -13.59 -7.77 4.87
N TRP A 46 -12.53 -7.62 4.06
CA TRP A 46 -11.34 -6.84 4.40
C TRP A 46 -11.64 -5.35 4.59
N LEU A 47 -12.45 -4.76 3.70
CA LEU A 47 -12.88 -3.35 3.79
C LEU A 47 -13.76 -3.10 5.02
N ARG A 48 -14.66 -4.04 5.33
CA ARG A 48 -15.52 -3.97 6.52
C ARG A 48 -14.73 -4.03 7.81
N ALA A 49 -13.75 -4.94 7.89
CA ALA A 49 -12.89 -5.06 9.07
C ALA A 49 -12.06 -3.80 9.38
N ARG A 50 -12.08 -2.79 8.50
CA ARG A 50 -11.36 -1.52 8.60
C ARG A 50 -12.29 -0.30 8.53
N ASP A 51 -13.59 -0.50 8.67
CA ASP A 51 -14.60 0.56 8.62
C ASP A 51 -14.57 1.41 7.32
N LEU A 52 -14.13 0.79 6.22
CA LEU A 52 -14.09 1.42 4.89
C LEU A 52 -15.34 1.15 4.06
N LEU A 53 -16.13 0.14 4.43
CA LEU A 53 -17.34 -0.27 3.72
C LEU A 53 -18.41 -0.71 4.72
N ASP A 54 -19.64 -0.29 4.48
CA ASP A 54 -20.78 -0.63 5.36
C ASP A 54 -21.29 -2.07 5.14
N GLY A 55 -21.99 -2.59 6.16
CA GLY A 55 -22.30 -4.00 6.37
C GLY A 55 -23.26 -4.68 5.39
N THR A 56 -23.77 -3.99 4.37
CA THR A 56 -24.73 -4.58 3.40
C THR A 56 -24.32 -4.42 1.93
N THR A 57 -23.28 -3.65 1.62
CA THR A 57 -22.90 -3.41 0.23
C THR A 57 -22.27 -4.67 -0.38
N ALA A 58 -22.89 -5.19 -1.44
CA ALA A 58 -22.28 -6.22 -2.28
C ALA A 58 -21.13 -5.62 -3.08
N VAL A 59 -20.05 -6.38 -3.24
CA VAL A 59 -18.91 -6.01 -4.07
C VAL A 59 -19.00 -6.81 -5.37
N SER A 60 -18.97 -6.11 -6.50
CA SER A 60 -18.94 -6.73 -7.83
C SER A 60 -17.51 -7.14 -8.22
N ASP A 61 -17.40 -8.06 -9.18
CA ASP A 61 -16.09 -8.42 -9.73
C ASP A 61 -15.38 -7.23 -10.39
N GLY A 62 -16.13 -6.28 -10.94
CA GLY A 62 -15.57 -5.04 -11.51
C GLY A 62 -14.92 -4.16 -10.44
N GLU A 63 -15.58 -4.00 -9.30
CA GLU A 63 -15.02 -3.29 -8.14
C GLU A 63 -13.82 -4.00 -7.55
N TRP A 64 -13.86 -5.33 -7.49
CA TRP A 64 -12.73 -6.15 -7.05
C TRP A 64 -11.51 -5.99 -7.97
N ARG A 65 -11.67 -6.11 -9.29
CA ARG A 65 -10.58 -5.89 -10.25
C ARG A 65 -9.99 -4.50 -10.12
N ARG A 66 -10.84 -3.47 -9.99
CA ARG A 66 -10.39 -2.09 -9.75
C ARG A 66 -9.58 -1.97 -8.47
N ALA A 67 -10.00 -2.62 -7.37
CA ALA A 67 -9.24 -2.60 -6.14
C ALA A 67 -7.86 -3.27 -6.30
N VAL A 68 -7.78 -4.39 -7.03
CA VAL A 68 -6.51 -5.04 -7.37
C VAL A 68 -5.61 -4.12 -8.20
N GLU A 69 -6.14 -3.46 -9.24
CA GLU A 69 -5.39 -2.49 -10.05
C GLU A 69 -4.84 -1.35 -9.19
N VAL A 70 -5.67 -0.78 -8.31
CA VAL A 70 -5.26 0.30 -7.40
C VAL A 70 -4.20 -0.19 -6.40
N ARG A 71 -4.33 -1.41 -5.89
CA ARG A 71 -3.34 -2.02 -4.99
C ARG A 71 -1.97 -2.11 -5.65
N GLU A 72 -1.90 -2.61 -6.88
CA GLU A 72 -0.63 -2.73 -7.59
C GLU A 72 -0.09 -1.37 -8.03
N ALA A 73 -0.95 -0.42 -8.41
CA ALA A 73 -0.53 0.96 -8.71
C ALA A 73 0.06 1.67 -7.47
N LEU A 74 -0.53 1.48 -6.28
CA LEU A 74 0.04 1.99 -5.02
C LEU A 74 1.39 1.34 -4.70
N ARG A 75 1.52 0.02 -4.92
CA ARG A 75 2.79 -0.70 -4.76
C ARG A 75 3.85 -0.13 -5.71
N ALA A 76 3.52 0.06 -6.98
CA ALA A 76 4.42 0.63 -7.98
C ALA A 76 4.82 2.07 -7.63
N LEU A 77 3.87 2.92 -7.22
CA LEU A 77 4.14 4.28 -6.77
C LEU A 77 5.14 4.31 -5.60
N ALA A 78 4.96 3.43 -4.61
CA ALA A 78 5.83 3.34 -3.45
C ALA A 78 7.26 2.84 -3.77
N ARG A 79 7.49 2.15 -4.89
CA ARG A 79 8.85 1.80 -5.34
C ARG A 79 9.68 3.04 -5.64
N HIS A 80 9.07 4.16 -6.00
CA HIS A 80 9.81 5.41 -6.18
C HIS A 80 10.58 5.83 -4.91
N ASN A 81 10.03 5.53 -3.72
CA ASN A 81 10.65 5.84 -2.43
C ASN A 81 11.90 4.98 -2.12
N THR A 82 12.18 3.95 -2.93
CA THR A 82 13.41 3.15 -2.90
C THR A 82 14.35 3.42 -4.07
N GLY A 83 14.08 4.46 -4.88
CA GLY A 83 14.95 4.93 -5.95
C GLY A 83 14.62 4.41 -7.35
N GLN A 84 13.52 3.67 -7.51
CA GLN A 84 13.02 3.27 -8.82
C GLN A 84 12.43 4.46 -9.58
N ALA A 85 12.48 4.40 -10.91
CA ALA A 85 11.79 5.38 -11.76
C ALA A 85 10.28 5.35 -11.49
N ALA A 86 9.63 6.51 -11.66
CA ALA A 86 8.17 6.58 -11.59
C ALA A 86 7.54 5.74 -12.70
N ASP A 87 6.44 5.07 -12.37
CA ASP A 87 5.64 4.28 -13.30
C ASP A 87 4.46 5.15 -13.82
N PRO A 88 4.44 5.51 -15.11
CA PRO A 88 3.36 6.33 -15.68
C PRO A 88 1.99 5.66 -15.60
N ASP A 89 1.91 4.35 -15.78
CA ASP A 89 0.65 3.60 -15.81
C ASP A 89 0.04 3.50 -14.41
N ALA A 90 0.90 3.34 -13.40
CA ALA A 90 0.50 3.43 -12.01
C ALA A 90 -0.04 4.83 -11.68
N SER A 91 0.64 5.88 -12.17
CA SER A 91 0.22 7.27 -11.96
C SER A 91 -1.14 7.56 -12.61
N GLU A 92 -1.35 7.10 -13.85
CA GLU A 92 -2.61 7.24 -14.57
C GLU A 92 -3.75 6.48 -13.85
N THR A 93 -3.48 5.27 -13.35
CA THR A 93 -4.46 4.47 -12.61
C THR A 93 -4.92 5.18 -11.34
N LEU A 94 -3.99 5.75 -10.57
CA LEU A 94 -4.32 6.49 -9.35
C LEU A 94 -4.99 7.84 -9.64
N ASP A 95 -4.60 8.53 -10.71
CA ASP A 95 -5.25 9.77 -11.14
C ASP A 95 -6.71 9.54 -11.58
N ARG A 96 -6.95 8.48 -12.36
CA ARG A 96 -8.30 8.05 -12.74
C ARG A 96 -9.15 7.72 -11.51
N LEU A 97 -8.60 6.97 -10.55
CA LEU A 97 -9.30 6.71 -9.28
C LEU A 97 -9.62 8.03 -8.55
N SER A 98 -8.68 8.96 -8.48
CA SER A 98 -8.87 10.27 -7.85
C SER A 98 -10.05 11.03 -8.45
N ARG A 99 -10.13 11.04 -9.80
CA ARG A 99 -11.23 11.66 -10.56
C ARG A 99 -12.57 10.96 -10.31
N ASP A 100 -12.62 9.64 -10.45
CA ASP A 100 -13.85 8.85 -10.33
C ASP A 100 -14.43 8.91 -8.91
N ALA A 101 -13.57 8.74 -7.90
CA ALA A 101 -13.95 8.82 -6.49
C ALA A 101 -14.18 10.27 -6.03
N GLY A 102 -13.78 11.27 -6.82
CA GLY A 102 -13.94 12.69 -6.50
C GLY A 102 -13.14 13.09 -5.26
N VAL A 103 -11.90 12.63 -5.14
CA VAL A 103 -11.01 12.97 -4.01
C VAL A 103 -10.63 14.45 -4.10
N ARG A 104 -11.07 15.24 -3.12
CA ARG A 104 -10.86 16.69 -3.06
C ARG A 104 -10.70 17.16 -1.62
N LEU A 105 -10.22 18.38 -1.44
CA LEU A 105 -10.27 19.05 -0.14
C LEU A 105 -11.74 19.33 0.22
N ARG A 106 -12.18 18.83 1.38
CA ARG A 106 -13.53 19.04 1.91
C ARG A 106 -13.45 19.71 3.26
N TYR A 107 -14.42 20.56 3.57
CA TYR A 107 -14.55 21.28 4.84
C TYR A 107 -15.72 20.73 5.64
N ALA A 108 -15.50 20.50 6.92
CA ALA A 108 -16.53 20.09 7.86
C ALA A 108 -17.13 21.32 8.58
N PRO A 109 -18.37 21.21 9.12
CA PRO A 109 -19.02 22.32 9.85
C PRO A 109 -18.25 22.80 11.09
N ASP A 110 -17.35 21.97 11.63
CA ASP A 110 -16.47 22.32 12.74
C ASP A 110 -15.25 23.17 12.33
N GLY A 111 -15.15 23.53 11.05
CA GLY A 111 -14.06 24.34 10.49
C GLY A 111 -12.82 23.54 10.10
N THR A 112 -12.80 22.21 10.30
CA THR A 112 -11.69 21.36 9.86
C THR A 112 -11.77 21.06 8.37
N SER A 113 -10.63 20.67 7.77
CA SER A 113 -10.59 20.24 6.37
C SER A 113 -9.68 19.04 6.18
N ALA A 114 -10.04 18.18 5.23
CA ALA A 114 -9.27 17.00 4.88
C ALA A 114 -9.46 16.64 3.40
N LEU A 115 -8.48 15.96 2.82
CA LEU A 115 -8.71 15.22 1.58
C LEU A 115 -9.71 14.11 1.86
N ALA A 116 -10.76 14.03 1.04
CA ALA A 116 -11.76 12.99 1.15
C ALA A 116 -12.44 12.75 -0.21
N PRO A 117 -12.88 11.51 -0.49
CA PRO A 117 -13.68 11.22 -1.67
C PRO A 117 -15.08 11.86 -1.58
N ARG A 118 -15.80 11.82 -2.69
CA ARG A 118 -17.23 12.11 -2.73
C ARG A 118 -18.00 11.04 -1.92
N PRO A 119 -18.88 11.44 -0.99
CA PRO A 119 -19.77 10.51 -0.31
C PRO A 119 -20.71 9.83 -1.32
N GLY A 120 -20.85 8.52 -1.19
CA GLY A 120 -21.72 7.70 -2.04
C GLY A 120 -21.76 6.22 -1.65
N GLY A 121 -20.96 5.80 -0.68
CA GLY A 121 -20.77 4.43 -0.27
C GLY A 121 -19.96 3.60 -1.27
N GLY A 122 -19.85 2.31 -0.98
CA GLY A 122 -19.27 1.33 -1.90
C GLY A 122 -17.75 1.35 -2.01
N VAL A 123 -17.23 0.50 -2.89
CA VAL A 123 -15.79 0.27 -3.03
C VAL A 123 -15.07 1.50 -3.59
N LEU A 124 -15.72 2.28 -4.45
CA LEU A 124 -15.13 3.49 -5.03
C LEU A 124 -14.83 4.54 -3.95
N GLU A 125 -15.75 4.76 -3.02
CA GLU A 125 -15.50 5.65 -1.88
C GLU A 125 -14.38 5.10 -0.99
N ALA A 126 -14.41 3.79 -0.68
CA ALA A 126 -13.38 3.14 0.13
C ALA A 126 -11.96 3.31 -0.46
N LEU A 127 -11.79 3.04 -1.76
CA LEU A 127 -10.52 3.26 -2.47
C LEU A 127 -10.12 4.74 -2.50
N GLY A 128 -11.10 5.64 -2.64
CA GLY A 128 -10.88 7.07 -2.55
C GLY A 128 -10.39 7.53 -1.16
N ARG A 129 -10.87 6.92 -0.07
CA ARG A 129 -10.36 7.16 1.29
C ARG A 129 -8.90 6.69 1.41
N ILE A 130 -8.55 5.53 0.85
CA ILE A 130 -7.16 5.05 0.80
C ILE A 130 -6.27 6.05 0.05
N LEU A 131 -6.72 6.56 -1.10
CA LEU A 131 -5.96 7.56 -1.87
C LEU A 131 -5.83 8.90 -1.13
N ALA A 132 -6.87 9.33 -0.42
CA ALA A 132 -6.81 10.53 0.42
C ALA A 132 -5.76 10.41 1.52
N ILE A 133 -5.58 9.23 2.12
CA ILE A 133 -4.49 8.97 3.09
C ILE A 133 -3.12 9.15 2.43
N VAL A 134 -2.94 8.63 1.20
CA VAL A 134 -1.69 8.82 0.44
C VAL A 134 -1.43 10.31 0.18
N GLY A 135 -2.44 11.05 -0.25
CA GLY A 135 -2.35 12.49 -0.46
C GLY A 135 -1.95 13.26 0.81
N THR A 136 -2.63 13.00 1.93
CA THR A 136 -2.31 13.62 3.23
C THR A 136 -0.89 13.27 3.68
N SER A 137 -0.51 11.99 3.59
CA SER A 137 0.84 11.53 3.96
C SER A 137 1.95 12.11 3.05
N THR A 138 1.60 12.49 1.83
CA THR A 138 2.53 13.18 0.92
C THR A 138 2.75 14.62 1.39
N LEU A 139 1.68 15.31 1.79
CA LEU A 139 1.72 16.68 2.28
C LEU A 139 2.46 16.79 3.63
N ASP A 140 2.26 15.85 4.55
CA ASP A 140 2.95 15.81 5.84
C ASP A 140 4.37 15.19 5.77
N GLY A 141 4.76 14.66 4.61
CA GLY A 141 6.07 14.09 4.33
C GLY A 141 6.30 12.66 4.84
N THR A 142 5.31 12.03 5.48
CA THR A 142 5.41 10.65 5.97
C THR A 142 5.43 9.62 4.83
N TRP A 143 4.84 9.92 3.67
CA TRP A 143 4.83 9.05 2.48
C TRP A 143 6.23 8.64 2.04
N ARG A 144 7.23 9.53 2.13
CA ARG A 144 8.62 9.23 1.72
C ARG A 144 9.27 8.09 2.52
N ARG A 145 8.73 7.75 3.69
CA ARG A 145 9.16 6.62 4.51
C ARG A 145 8.37 5.34 4.22
N PHE A 146 7.24 5.42 3.52
CA PHE A 146 6.51 4.27 3.01
C PHE A 146 7.27 3.70 1.81
N LYS A 147 7.78 2.48 1.95
CA LYS A 147 8.67 1.86 0.95
C LYS A 147 8.20 0.47 0.60
N VAL A 148 8.57 0.02 -0.58
CA VAL A 148 8.36 -1.36 -1.04
C VAL A 148 9.71 -2.03 -1.18
N CYS A 149 9.83 -3.28 -0.72
CA CYS A 149 11.05 -4.06 -0.86
C CYS A 149 11.44 -4.16 -2.35
N PRO A 150 12.68 -3.82 -2.75
CA PRO A 150 13.05 -3.78 -4.17
C PRO A 150 13.35 -5.16 -4.77
N ALA A 151 13.23 -6.24 -3.98
CA ALA A 151 13.30 -7.60 -4.50
C ALA A 151 11.98 -7.94 -5.23
N GLU A 152 12.08 -8.24 -6.53
CA GLU A 152 10.94 -8.55 -7.41
C GLU A 152 10.09 -9.73 -6.93
N ASP A 153 10.68 -10.63 -6.14
CA ASP A 153 10.01 -11.79 -5.53
C ASP A 153 9.38 -11.51 -4.16
N CYS A 154 9.50 -10.28 -3.65
CA CYS A 154 8.99 -9.89 -2.33
C CYS A 154 7.98 -8.75 -2.42
N LEU A 155 8.43 -7.59 -2.92
CA LEU A 155 7.67 -6.34 -3.02
C LEU A 155 6.82 -5.97 -1.77
N TRP A 156 7.21 -6.44 -0.58
CA TRP A 156 6.50 -6.17 0.67
C TRP A 156 6.58 -4.67 1.03
N ALA A 157 5.45 -4.06 1.35
CA ALA A 157 5.38 -2.67 1.81
C ALA A 157 5.72 -2.54 3.31
N PHE A 158 6.56 -1.57 3.65
CA PHE A 158 7.02 -1.31 5.00
C PHE A 158 7.21 0.19 5.24
N TYR A 159 7.13 0.59 6.51
CA TYR A 159 7.51 1.94 6.91
C TYR A 159 8.95 1.98 7.44
N ASP A 160 9.73 2.93 6.93
CA ASP A 160 11.11 3.14 7.33
C ASP A 160 11.23 3.99 8.60
N HIS A 161 11.33 3.30 9.73
CA HIS A 161 11.57 3.87 11.06
C HIS A 161 13.03 4.25 11.33
N SER A 162 13.95 4.04 10.37
CA SER A 162 15.35 4.41 10.57
C SER A 162 15.51 5.94 10.67
N ARG A 163 16.44 6.38 11.53
CA ARG A 163 16.71 7.81 11.76
C ARG A 163 16.99 8.56 10.45
N ASN A 164 17.80 7.96 9.58
CA ASN A 164 18.30 8.58 8.35
C ASN A 164 17.57 8.13 7.07
N ARG A 165 16.39 7.49 7.19
CA ARG A 165 15.60 6.99 6.04
C ARG A 165 16.39 6.02 5.14
N SER A 166 17.30 5.26 5.75
CA SER A 166 18.22 4.35 5.07
C SER A 166 17.67 2.92 4.93
N GLY A 167 16.45 2.66 5.39
CA GLY A 167 15.81 1.35 5.23
C GLY A 167 15.49 1.10 3.76
N THR A 168 16.09 0.07 3.17
CA THR A 168 15.85 -0.31 1.77
C THR A 168 15.08 -1.62 1.65
N TRP A 169 15.23 -2.51 2.63
CA TRP A 169 14.68 -3.86 2.60
C TRP A 169 13.62 -3.99 3.68
N CYS A 170 12.53 -4.70 3.39
CA CYS A 170 11.54 -5.03 4.42
C CYS A 170 12.22 -5.72 5.61
N GLN A 171 13.05 -6.73 5.34
CA GLN A 171 13.89 -7.38 6.34
C GLN A 171 15.33 -7.49 5.85
N MET A 172 16.25 -6.86 6.58
CA MET A 172 17.68 -6.91 6.26
C MET A 172 18.24 -8.34 6.33
N SER A 173 17.75 -9.15 7.28
CA SER A 173 18.20 -10.54 7.50
C SER A 173 17.83 -11.49 6.37
N GLU A 174 16.77 -11.19 5.62
CA GLU A 174 16.28 -12.03 4.52
C GLU A 174 16.58 -11.36 3.20
N CYS A 175 15.74 -10.41 2.78
CA CYS A 175 15.88 -9.70 1.50
C CYS A 175 17.24 -9.01 1.34
N GLY A 176 17.73 -8.35 2.40
CA GLY A 176 19.04 -7.68 2.35
C GLY A 176 20.21 -8.64 2.19
N ASN A 177 20.16 -9.80 2.83
CA ASN A 177 21.18 -10.85 2.68
C ASN A 177 21.08 -11.56 1.33
N ARG A 178 19.87 -11.84 0.83
CA ARG A 178 19.65 -12.37 -0.53
C ARG A 178 20.26 -11.45 -1.59
N ALA A 179 20.05 -10.13 -1.46
CA ALA A 179 20.63 -9.15 -2.37
C ALA A 179 22.17 -9.16 -2.33
N LYS A 180 22.77 -9.15 -1.14
CA LYS A 180 24.24 -9.25 -0.99
C LYS A 180 24.80 -10.52 -1.62
N ALA A 181 24.16 -11.67 -1.40
CA ALA A 181 24.58 -12.94 -1.98
C ALA A 181 24.50 -12.94 -3.52
N ARG A 182 23.43 -12.38 -4.12
CA ARG A 182 23.32 -12.20 -5.58
C ARG A 182 24.45 -11.33 -6.13
N THR A 183 24.74 -10.19 -5.48
CA THR A 183 25.85 -9.30 -5.89
C THR A 183 27.20 -9.98 -5.77
N TYR A 184 27.45 -10.74 -4.69
CA TYR A 184 28.70 -11.48 -4.51
C TYR A 184 28.91 -12.50 -5.64
N ARG A 185 27.89 -13.32 -5.95
CA ARG A 185 27.96 -14.30 -7.06
C ARG A 185 28.27 -13.61 -8.38
N ARG A 186 27.54 -12.55 -8.73
CA ARG A 186 27.77 -11.77 -9.97
C ARG A 186 29.22 -11.24 -10.10
N ARG A 187 29.94 -11.03 -9.00
CA ARG A 187 31.34 -10.58 -9.01
C ARG A 187 32.37 -11.71 -9.10
N HIS A 188 31.99 -12.95 -8.79
CA HIS A 188 32.92 -14.09 -8.66
C HIS A 188 32.62 -15.22 -9.67
N THR A 189 31.58 -15.09 -10.49
CA THR A 189 31.31 -15.96 -11.65
C THR A 189 31.44 -15.20 -12.98
N SER A 190 32.26 -14.16 -13.02
CA SER A 190 32.69 -13.45 -14.24
C SER A 190 34.19 -13.62 -14.45
#